data_AF-A0A8X6WA21-F1
#
_entry.id   AF-A0A8X6WA21-F1
#
_cell.length_a   1.000
_cell.length_b   1.000
_cell.length_c   1.000
_cell.angle_alpha   90.00
_cell.angle_beta   90.00
_cell.angle_gamma   90.00
#
_symmetry.space_group_name_H-M   'P 1'
#
loop_
_entity.id
_entity.type
_entity.pdbx_description
1 polymer ?
#
loop_
_entity_poly.entity_id
_entity_poly.type
_entity_poly.pdbx_seq_one_letter_code
_entity_poly.pdbx_strand_id
1 'polypeptide(L)'
;MHNENCEANHFGNSGSMEVSGAIEIFQRSESLHVLRYTKFLGDGDARAYKTVNEMQPFRDTGIEKLECAVYVKKRMGTRLRALKLWVGYQK
;
A
#
# COMPACT_ATOMS: atom_id res chain seq x y z
N MET A 1 16.33 11.03 -19.88
CA MET A 1 16.39 10.40 -21.22
C MET A 1 15.10 9.64 -21.41
N HIS A 2 14.34 9.95 -22.45
CA HIS A 2 13.13 9.21 -22.84
C HIS A 2 13.53 8.22 -23.94
N ASN A 3 13.14 6.95 -23.80
CA ASN A 3 13.35 5.92 -24.81
C ASN A 3 12.10 5.85 -25.69
N GLU A 4 12.27 5.70 -27.00
CA GLU A 4 11.17 5.65 -27.98
C GLU A 4 10.28 4.42 -27.76
N ASN A 5 10.87 3.35 -27.21
CA ASN A 5 10.16 2.17 -26.77
C ASN A 5 9.90 2.24 -25.26
N CYS A 6 8.62 2.35 -24.90
CA CYS A 6 8.12 2.21 -23.53
C CYS A 6 7.28 0.93 -23.44
N GLU A 7 7.73 -0.04 -22.63
CA GLU A 7 6.97 -1.25 -22.37
C GLU A 7 6.01 -1.01 -21.20
N ALA A 8 4.71 -1.12 -21.46
CA ALA A 8 3.70 -1.06 -20.41
C ALA A 8 3.72 -2.35 -19.59
N ASN A 9 4.00 -2.24 -18.29
CA ASN A 9 4.03 -3.36 -17.36
C ASN A 9 2.71 -3.56 -16.60
N HIS A 10 1.71 -2.73 -16.86
CA HIS A 10 0.39 -2.81 -16.23
C HIS A 10 -0.68 -2.26 -17.18
N PHE A 11 -1.81 -2.96 -17.25
CA PHE A 11 -3.00 -2.53 -17.96
C PHE A 11 -4.09 -2.15 -16.95
N GLY A 12 -4.64 -0.94 -17.06
CA GLY A 12 -5.70 -0.46 -16.17
C GLY A 12 -5.43 0.95 -15.63
N ASN A 13 -6.17 1.34 -14.60
CA ASN A 13 -5.97 2.64 -13.97
C ASN A 13 -4.67 2.66 -13.14
N SER A 14 -4.07 3.85 -13.00
CA SER A 14 -2.83 4.02 -12.23
C SER A 14 -2.98 3.61 -10.76
N GLY A 15 -4.17 3.78 -10.18
CA GLY A 15 -4.48 3.37 -8.82
C GLY A 15 -4.53 1.85 -8.60
N SER A 16 -4.66 1.04 -9.65
CA SER A 16 -4.63 -0.43 -9.54
C SER A 16 -3.24 -1.03 -9.69
N MET A 17 -2.24 -0.23 -10.09
CA MET A 17 -0.86 -0.68 -10.24
C MET A 17 -0.29 -1.22 -8.94
N GLU A 18 -0.53 -0.54 -7.81
CA GLU A 18 -0.06 -0.99 -6.50
C GLU A 18 -0.69 -2.32 -6.09
N VAL A 19 -2.00 -2.48 -6.34
CA VAL A 19 -2.73 -3.70 -6.00
C VAL A 19 -2.23 -4.88 -6.83
N SER A 20 -2.12 -4.71 -8.15
CA SER A 20 -1.64 -5.75 -9.06
C SER A 20 -0.19 -6.14 -8.76
N GLY A 21 0.69 -5.17 -8.52
CA GLY A 21 2.08 -5.43 -8.15
C GLY A 21 2.20 -6.16 -6.82
N ALA A 22 1.41 -5.76 -5.81
CA ALA A 22 1.41 -6.42 -4.51
C ALA A 22 0.96 -7.88 -4.60
N ILE A 23 -0.11 -8.16 -5.36
CA ILE A 23 -0.57 -9.53 -5.62
C ILE A 23 0.55 -10.37 -6.22
N GLU A 24 1.16 -9.90 -7.30
CA GLU A 24 2.16 -10.65 -8.03
C GLU A 24 3.40 -10.94 -7.16
N ILE A 25 3.86 -9.96 -6.39
CA ILE A 25 5.00 -10.12 -5.46
C ILE A 25 4.70 -11.20 -4.41
N PHE A 26 3.51 -11.20 -3.81
CA PHE A 26 3.15 -12.18 -2.78
C PHE A 26 2.97 -13.58 -3.38
N GLN A 27 2.30 -13.71 -4.52
CA GLN A 27 2.03 -15.00 -5.16
C GLN A 27 3.30 -15.73 -5.59
N ARG A 28 4.30 -15.01 -6.12
CA ARG A 28 5.55 -15.62 -6.60
C ARG A 28 6.62 -15.79 -5.51
N SER A 29 6.35 -15.37 -4.28
CA SER A 29 7.36 -15.29 -3.22
C SER A 29 7.95 -16.65 -2.84
N GLU A 30 7.11 -17.66 -2.57
CA GLU A 30 7.57 -19.00 -2.21
C GLU A 30 8.27 -19.70 -3.38
N SER A 31 7.74 -19.56 -4.60
CA SER A 31 8.29 -20.24 -5.79
C SER A 31 9.61 -19.65 -6.27
N LEU A 32 9.75 -18.32 -6.22
CA LEU A 32 10.92 -17.61 -6.75
C LEU A 32 12.02 -17.41 -5.69
N HIS A 33 11.63 -17.31 -4.41
CA HIS A 33 12.53 -16.87 -3.34
C HIS A 33 12.50 -17.73 -2.08
N VAL A 34 11.64 -18.77 -2.02
CA VAL A 34 11.53 -19.69 -0.87
C VAL A 34 11.31 -18.93 0.46
N LEU A 35 10.51 -17.87 0.42
CA LEU A 35 10.20 -17.03 1.57
C LEU A 35 8.73 -16.63 1.59
N ARG A 36 8.26 -16.25 2.78
CA ARG A 36 6.91 -15.71 3.01
C ARG A 36 7.00 -14.30 3.56
N TYR A 37 6.24 -13.39 2.97
CA TYR A 37 6.13 -12.03 3.46
C TYR A 37 5.05 -11.96 4.56
N THR A 38 5.46 -11.71 5.79
CA THR A 38 4.54 -11.64 6.94
C THR A 38 4.10 -10.22 7.28
N LYS A 39 4.69 -9.21 6.65
CA LYS A 39 4.45 -7.80 6.92
C LYS A 39 4.22 -7.05 5.60
N PHE A 40 3.24 -6.16 5.61
CA PHE A 40 2.87 -5.33 4.47
C PHE A 40 3.07 -3.85 4.81
N LEU A 41 3.90 -3.14 4.05
CA LEU A 41 4.12 -1.70 4.19
C LEU A 41 3.66 -0.97 2.91
N GLY A 42 2.65 -0.10 3.01
CA GLY A 42 2.11 0.66 1.87
C GLY A 42 1.88 2.15 2.18
N ASP A 43 1.68 2.97 1.15
CA ASP A 43 1.38 4.43 1.29
C ASP A 43 -0.10 4.64 1.60
N GLY A 44 -0.55 4.18 2.76
CA GLY A 44 -1.89 4.46 3.28
C GLY A 44 -3.07 3.90 2.49
N ASP A 45 -2.90 3.47 1.24
CA ASP A 45 -3.96 2.84 0.45
C ASP A 45 -4.25 1.46 1.03
N ALA A 46 -5.42 1.36 1.66
CA ALA A 46 -5.86 0.13 2.30
C ALA A 46 -6.22 -0.96 1.28
N ARG A 47 -6.40 -0.62 -0.01
CA ARG A 47 -6.86 -1.57 -1.02
C ARG A 47 -5.84 -2.66 -1.31
N ALA A 48 -4.56 -2.32 -1.49
CA ALA A 48 -3.52 -3.30 -1.77
C ALA A 48 -3.37 -4.31 -0.61
N TYR A 49 -3.27 -3.82 0.63
CA TYR A 49 -3.25 -4.68 1.82
C TYR A 49 -4.50 -5.57 1.91
N LYS A 50 -5.69 -4.99 1.74
CA LYS A 50 -6.96 -5.72 1.85
C LYS A 50 -6.99 -6.86 0.83
N THR A 51 -6.65 -6.60 -0.42
CA THR A 51 -6.67 -7.61 -1.47
C THR A 51 -5.65 -8.72 -1.23
N VAL A 52 -4.43 -8.37 -0.82
CA VAL A 52 -3.42 -9.37 -0.45
C VAL A 52 -3.87 -10.22 0.74
N ASN A 53 -4.48 -9.61 1.76
CA ASN A 53 -4.97 -10.33 2.93
C ASN A 53 -6.15 -11.26 2.60
N GLU A 54 -7.08 -10.83 1.75
CA GLU A 54 -8.23 -11.64 1.29
C GLU A 54 -7.79 -12.83 0.42
N MET A 55 -6.72 -12.66 -0.37
CA MET A 55 -6.16 -13.73 -1.18
C MET A 55 -5.56 -14.86 -0.35
N GLN A 56 -5.17 -14.59 0.90
CA GLN A 56 -4.49 -15.54 1.79
C GLN A 56 -3.36 -16.30 1.05
N PRO A 57 -2.32 -15.58 0.59
CA PRO A 57 -1.25 -16.18 -0.23
C PRO A 57 -0.50 -17.30 0.50
N PHE A 58 -0.59 -17.35 1.83
CA PHE A 58 0.00 -18.37 2.68
C PHE A 58 -1.09 -18.98 3.58
N ARG A 59 -1.23 -20.31 3.56
CA ARG A 59 -2.34 -21.04 4.23
C ARG A 59 -2.39 -20.83 5.76
N ASP A 60 -1.25 -20.63 6.39
CA ASP A 60 -1.06 -20.65 7.85
C ASP A 60 -0.49 -19.33 8.39
N THR A 61 -0.24 -18.35 7.51
CA THR A 61 0.54 -17.16 7.86
C THR A 61 -0.28 -15.90 7.56
N GLY A 62 -0.69 -15.21 8.63
CA GLY A 62 -1.32 -13.90 8.53
C GLY A 62 -0.33 -12.80 8.12
N ILE A 63 -0.84 -11.74 7.51
CA ILE A 63 -0.04 -10.59 7.06
C ILE A 63 -0.34 -9.39 7.95
N GLU A 64 0.67 -8.89 8.64
CA GLU A 64 0.57 -7.72 9.50
C GLU A 64 0.70 -6.43 8.66
N LYS A 65 -0.29 -5.53 8.75
CA LYS A 65 -0.19 -4.21 8.13
C LYS A 65 0.70 -3.28 8.96
N LEU A 66 1.74 -2.75 8.34
CA LEU A 66 2.56 -1.67 8.85
C LEU A 66 2.14 -0.33 8.25
N GLU A 67 2.32 0.74 9.03
CA GLU A 67 2.01 2.10 8.62
C GLU A 67 3.30 2.85 8.30
N CYS A 68 3.39 3.47 7.12
CA CYS A 68 4.59 4.20 6.76
C CYS A 68 4.70 5.53 7.53
N ALA A 69 5.91 5.91 7.91
CA ALA A 69 6.15 7.14 8.67
C ALA A 69 5.61 8.40 7.96
N VAL A 70 5.65 8.41 6.62
CA VAL A 70 5.08 9.48 5.80
C VAL A 70 3.57 9.56 5.98
N TYR A 71 2.86 8.42 5.96
CA TYR A 71 1.42 8.39 6.17
C TYR A 71 1.05 8.80 7.61
N VAL A 72 1.81 8.36 8.61
CA VAL A 72 1.65 8.81 10.00
C VAL A 72 1.76 10.33 10.09
N LYS A 73 2.80 10.92 9.46
CA LYS A 73 2.98 12.39 9.38
C LYS A 73 1.82 13.08 8.67
N LYS A 74 1.38 12.59 7.49
CA LYS A 74 0.23 13.12 6.74
C LYS A 74 -1.04 13.15 7.62
N ARG A 75 -1.34 12.04 8.30
CA ARG A 75 -2.48 11.89 9.21
C ARG A 75 -2.42 12.85 10.39
N MET A 76 -1.26 12.98 11.05
CA MET A 76 -1.05 13.94 12.13
C MET A 76 -1.26 15.38 11.66
N GLY A 77 -0.69 15.76 10.52
CA GLY A 77 -0.84 17.09 9.95
C GLY A 77 -2.30 17.45 9.63
N THR A 78 -3.08 16.50 9.09
CA THR A 78 -4.51 16.69 8.84
C THR A 78 -5.30 16.92 10.14
N ARG A 79 -5.01 16.14 11.19
CA ARG A 79 -5.65 16.31 12.51
C ARG A 79 -5.31 17.67 13.13
N LEU A 80 -4.06 18.11 13.05
CA LEU A 80 -3.66 19.43 13.55
C LEU A 80 -4.37 20.59 12.84
N ARG A 81 -4.50 20.51 11.51
CA ARG A 81 -5.24 21.52 10.74
C ARG A 81 -6.72 21.57 11.11
N ALA A 82 -7.35 20.41 11.27
CA ALA A 82 -8.74 20.32 11.71
C ALA A 82 -8.93 20.93 13.11
N LEU A 83 -8.01 20.67 14.04
CA LEU A 83 -8.03 21.24 15.38
C LEU A 83 -7.88 22.77 15.35
N LYS A 84 -6.98 23.30 14.51
CA LYS A 84 -6.79 24.75 14.33
C LYS A 84 -8.09 25.42 13.84
N LEU A 85 -8.79 24.81 12.91
CA LEU A 85 -10.08 25.33 12.41
C LEU A 85 -11.14 25.33 13.53
N TRP A 86 -11.21 24.26 14.31
CA TRP A 86 -12.12 24.16 15.45
C TRP A 86 -11.86 25.23 16.51
N VAL A 87 -10.61 25.43 16.91
CA VAL A 87 -10.24 26.47 17.87
C VAL A 87 -10.50 27.87 17.31
N GLY A 88 -10.28 28.07 16.01
CA GLY A 88 -10.58 29.34 15.33
C GLY A 88 -12.08 29.64 15.22
N TYR A 89 -12.94 28.63 15.16
CA TYR A 89 -14.41 28.77 15.12
C TYR A 89 -15.02 29.10 16.50
N GLN A 90 -14.29 28.84 17.59
CA GLN A 90 -14.73 29.11 18.96
C GLN A 90 -14.34 30.52 19.46
N LYS A 91 -13.71 31.33 18.62
CA LYS A 91 -13.41 32.75 18.86
C LYS A 91 -14.31 33.61 17.98
#